data_AF-A0A1G0LU50-F1
#
_entry.id   AF-A0A1G0LU50-F1
#
_cell.length_a   1.000
_cell.length_b   1.000
_cell.length_c   1.000
_cell.angle_alpha   90.00
_cell.angle_beta   90.00
_cell.angle_gamma   90.00
#
_symmetry.space_group_name_H-M   'P 1'
#
loop_
_entity.id
_entity.type
_entity.pdbx_description
1 polymer ?
#
loop_
_entity_poly.entity_id
_entity_poly.type
_entity_poly.pdbx_seq_one_letter_code
_entity_poly.pdbx_strand_id
1 'polypeptide(L)'
;MDQLARDWTALELEPIDRAMLAYAHQLTVHPGRVGDADVVLLRSAGLGDRAIHDLCAIAAYFAFVNRIADGLGVQLESRFHRLPDAT
;
A
#
# COMPACT_ATOMS: atom_id res chain seq x y z
N MET A 1 13.26 -6.30 -1.55
CA MET A 1 12.21 -5.99 -0.56
C MET A 1 12.42 -4.62 0.05
N ASP A 2 13.59 -4.32 0.64
CA ASP A 2 13.85 -3.00 1.23
C ASP A 2 13.61 -1.81 0.30
N GLN A 3 14.08 -1.88 -0.96
CA GLN A 3 13.88 -0.80 -1.92
C GLN A 3 12.40 -0.58 -2.27
N LEU A 4 11.60 -1.65 -2.33
CA LEU A 4 10.16 -1.58 -2.60
C LEU A 4 9.41 -0.88 -1.45
N ALA A 5 9.81 -1.15 -0.21
CA ALA A 5 9.23 -0.49 0.96
C ALA A 5 9.63 0.98 1.09
N ARG A 6 10.85 1.33 0.66
CA ARG A 6 11.38 2.70 0.70
C ARG A 6 10.84 3.58 -0.41
N ASP A 7 11.01 3.15 -1.65
CA ASP A 7 10.61 3.90 -2.84
C ASP A 7 10.29 2.93 -3.99
N TRP A 8 9.03 2.52 -4.04
CA TRP A 8 8.52 1.70 -5.12
C TRP A 8 8.42 2.45 -6.46
N THR A 9 8.47 3.78 -6.47
CA THR A 9 8.32 4.58 -7.69
C THR A 9 9.59 4.61 -8.54
N ALA A 10 10.75 4.37 -7.91
CA ALA A 10 12.04 4.25 -8.57
C ALA A 10 12.29 2.87 -9.21
N LEU A 11 11.39 1.90 -9.01
CA LEU A 11 11.53 0.54 -9.54
C LEU A 11 10.86 0.39 -10.92
N GLU A 12 11.49 -0.39 -11.79
CA GLU A 12 10.81 -0.98 -12.95
C GLU A 12 9.90 -2.10 -12.45
N LEU A 13 8.59 -1.89 -12.60
CA LEU A 13 7.54 -2.80 -12.19
C LEU A 13 6.65 -3.08 -13.37
N GLU A 14 6.05 -4.27 -13.39
CA GLU A 14 5.00 -4.58 -14.34
C GLU A 14 3.85 -3.55 -14.21
N PRO A 15 3.16 -3.19 -15.31
CA PRO A 15 2.12 -2.17 -15.28
C PRO A 15 1.04 -2.42 -14.23
N ILE A 16 0.70 -3.70 -13.99
CA ILE A 16 -0.28 -4.11 -13.00
C ILE A 16 0.18 -3.85 -11.57
N ASP A 17 1.42 -4.20 -11.23
CA ASP A 17 1.99 -3.99 -9.89
C ASP A 17 2.11 -2.49 -9.58
N ARG A 18 2.53 -1.71 -10.59
CA ARG A 18 2.60 -0.25 -10.46
C ARG A 18 1.23 0.38 -10.20
N ALA A 19 0.19 -0.09 -10.90
CA ALA A 19 -1.17 0.40 -10.69
C ALA A 19 -1.69 0.04 -9.29
N MET A 20 -1.43 -1.18 -8.82
CA MET A 20 -1.82 -1.62 -7.47
C MET A 20 -1.14 -0.79 -6.37
N LEU A 21 0.16 -0.53 -6.49
CA LEU A 21 0.91 0.27 -5.52
C LEU A 21 0.49 1.75 -5.55
N ALA A 22 0.23 2.32 -6.73
CA ALA A 22 -0.28 3.67 -6.85
C ALA A 22 -1.63 3.84 -6.15
N TYR A 23 -2.54 2.89 -6.36
CA TYR A 23 -3.85 2.87 -5.70
C TYR A 23 -3.71 2.73 -4.18
N ALA A 24 -2.93 1.76 -3.70
CA ALA A 24 -2.73 1.53 -2.27
C ALA A 24 -2.09 2.74 -1.57
N HIS A 25 -1.12 3.39 -2.22
CA HIS A 25 -0.50 4.62 -1.74
C HIS A 25 -1.53 5.76 -1.64
N GLN A 26 -2.31 6.01 -2.70
CA GLN A 26 -3.34 7.06 -2.69
C GLN A 26 -4.41 6.82 -1.62
N LEU A 27 -4.90 5.58 -1.50
CA LEU A 27 -5.89 5.21 -0.48
C LEU A 27 -5.35 5.40 0.95
N THR A 28 -4.05 5.23 1.15
CA THR A 28 -3.40 5.41 2.45
C THR A 28 -3.21 6.90 2.79
N VAL A 29 -2.66 7.68 1.85
CA VAL A 29 -2.24 9.08 2.08
C VAL A 29 -3.38 10.07 1.87
N HIS A 30 -4.24 9.83 0.88
CA HIS A 30 -5.34 10.70 0.48
C HIS A 30 -6.63 9.90 0.20
N PRO A 31 -7.18 9.15 1.18
CA PRO A 31 -8.36 8.30 0.96
C PRO A 31 -9.55 9.07 0.37
N GLY A 32 -9.76 10.33 0.74
CA GLY A 32 -10.84 11.17 0.21
C GLY A 32 -10.69 11.61 -1.25
N ARG A 33 -9.55 11.29 -1.90
CA ARG A 33 -9.33 11.54 -3.33
C ARG A 33 -9.51 10.28 -4.19
N VAL A 34 -9.64 9.11 -3.58
CA VAL A 34 -9.89 7.86 -4.30
C VAL A 34 -11.34 7.81 -4.77
N GLY A 35 -11.57 7.45 -6.02
CA GLY A 35 -12.91 7.33 -6.59
C GLY A 35 -12.97 6.41 -7.81
N ASP A 36 -14.06 6.52 -8.57
CA ASP A 36 -14.36 5.63 -9.70
C ASP A 36 -13.26 5.60 -10.76
N ALA A 37 -12.58 6.74 -11.00
CA ALA A 37 -11.48 6.83 -11.96
C ALA A 37 -10.32 5.89 -11.59
N ASP A 38 -9.99 5.76 -10.30
CA ASP A 38 -8.92 4.88 -9.83
C ASP A 38 -9.29 3.40 -10.03
N VAL A 39 -10.57 3.05 -9.81
CA VAL A 39 -11.10 1.70 -10.08
C VAL A 39 -11.04 1.38 -11.57
N VAL A 40 -11.38 2.34 -12.44
CA VAL A 40 -11.27 2.17 -13.89
C VAL A 40 -9.81 1.92 -14.31
N LEU A 41 -8.85 2.66 -13.76
CA LEU A 41 -7.43 2.46 -14.05
C LEU A 41 -6.95 1.06 -13.65
N LEU A 42 -7.37 0.55 -12.48
CA LEU A 42 -7.06 -0.81 -12.06
C LEU A 42 -7.65 -1.87 -13.00
N ARG A 43 -8.89 -1.68 -13.47
CA ARG A 43 -9.51 -2.57 -14.47
C ARG A 43 -8.74 -2.54 -15.79
N SER A 44 -8.34 -1.36 -16.26
CA SER A 44 -7.53 -1.19 -17.47
C SER A 44 -6.16 -1.85 -17.35
N ALA A 45 -5.61 -1.95 -16.14
CA ALA A 45 -4.38 -2.70 -15.85
C ALA A 45 -4.59 -4.23 -15.76
N GLY A 46 -5.83 -4.71 -15.92
CA GLY A 46 -6.17 -6.14 -15.95
C GLY A 46 -6.73 -6.72 -14.66
N LEU A 47 -6.98 -5.90 -13.62
CA LEU A 47 -7.60 -6.40 -12.39
C LEU A 47 -9.11 -6.62 -12.56
N GLY A 48 -9.58 -7.78 -12.10
CA GLY A 48 -11.01 -8.01 -11.89
C GLY A 48 -11.54 -7.37 -10.61
N ASP A 49 -12.85 -7.16 -10.54
CA ASP A 49 -13.52 -6.48 -9.42
C ASP A 49 -13.22 -7.11 -8.05
N ARG A 50 -13.11 -8.45 -7.99
CA ARG A 50 -12.74 -9.13 -6.76
C ARG A 50 -11.32 -8.77 -6.31
N ALA A 51 -10.36 -8.73 -7.23
CA ALA A 51 -8.98 -8.36 -6.91
C ALA A 51 -8.88 -6.89 -6.48
N ILE A 52 -9.67 -5.99 -7.09
CA ILE A 52 -9.75 -4.57 -6.70
C ILE A 52 -10.31 -4.42 -5.29
N HIS A 53 -11.38 -5.15 -4.98
CA HIS A 53 -11.95 -5.17 -3.63
C HIS A 53 -10.91 -5.67 -2.61
N ASP A 54 -10.23 -6.77 -2.90
CA ASP A 54 -9.24 -7.35 -1.99
C ASP A 54 -8.04 -6.40 -1.78
N LEU A 55 -7.57 -5.73 -2.85
CA LEU A 55 -6.55 -4.67 -2.76
C LEU A 55 -6.99 -3.53 -1.83
N CYS A 56 -8.21 -3.02 -2.01
CA CYS A 56 -8.76 -1.95 -1.18
C CYS A 56 -8.87 -2.37 0.28
N ALA A 57 -9.44 -3.55 0.55
CA ALA A 57 -9.63 -4.06 1.90
C ALA A 57 -8.29 -4.25 2.65
N ILE A 58 -7.29 -4.83 1.98
CA ILE A 58 -5.96 -5.05 2.57
C ILE A 58 -5.28 -3.72 2.86
N ALA A 59 -5.24 -2.79 1.90
CA ALA A 59 -4.63 -1.48 2.09
C ALA A 59 -5.31 -0.69 3.23
N ALA A 60 -6.65 -0.68 3.27
CA ALA A 60 -7.41 -0.01 4.32
C ALA A 60 -7.17 -0.63 5.70
N TYR A 61 -7.09 -1.96 5.80
CA TYR A 61 -6.81 -2.67 7.05
C TYR A 61 -5.45 -2.29 7.63
N PHE A 62 -4.39 -2.31 6.81
CA PHE A 62 -3.06 -1.89 7.28
C PHE A 62 -3.03 -0.42 7.66
N ALA A 63 -3.70 0.46 6.91
CA ALA A 63 -3.81 1.87 7.28
C ALA A 63 -4.56 2.07 8.62
N PHE A 64 -5.56 1.23 8.94
CA PHE A 64 -6.22 1.23 10.25
C PHE A 64 -5.27 0.78 11.37
N VAL A 65 -4.63 -0.38 11.19
CA VAL A 65 -3.71 -0.95 12.21
C VAL A 65 -2.55 0.01 12.48
N ASN A 66 -1.95 0.59 11.45
CA ASN A 66 -0.85 1.54 11.58
C ASN A 66 -1.29 2.78 12.38
N ARG A 67 -2.48 3.33 12.11
CA ARG A 67 -3.00 4.47 12.89
C ARG A 67 -3.23 4.14 14.35
N ILE A 68 -3.65 2.93 14.68
CA ILE A 68 -3.78 2.49 16.08
C ILE A 68 -2.41 2.35 16.74
N ALA A 69 -1.46 1.71 16.06
CA ALA A 69 -0.10 1.54 16.56
C ALA A 69 0.57 2.89 16.83
N ASP A 70 0.56 3.78 15.83
CA ASP A 70 1.15 5.12 15.92
C ASP A 70 0.44 5.98 16.97
N GLY A 71 -0.91 5.96 16.99
CA GLY A 71 -1.71 6.74 17.92
C GLY A 71 -1.54 6.33 19.39
N LEU A 72 -1.15 5.08 19.64
CA LEU A 72 -0.89 4.55 20.98
C LEU A 72 0.61 4.45 21.30
N GLY A 73 1.51 4.80 20.38
CA GLY A 73 2.96 4.71 20.56
C GLY A 73 3.50 3.28 20.64
N VAL A 74 2.82 2.31 20.02
CA VAL A 74 3.25 0.90 20.00
C VAL A 74 4.61 0.79 19.33
N GLN A 75 5.58 0.22 20.03
CA GLN A 75 6.94 0.02 19.53
C GLN A 75 7.08 -1.33 18.84
N LEU A 76 8.01 -1.41 17.90
CA LEU A 76 8.39 -2.67 17.27
C LEU A 76 8.90 -3.63 18.36
N GLU A 77 8.53 -4.90 18.28
CA GLU A 77 9.05 -5.88 19.24
C GLU A 77 10.56 -6.07 19.03
N SER A 78 11.29 -6.38 20.10
CA SER A 78 12.75 -6.54 20.08
C SER A 78 13.24 -7.61 19.09
N ARG A 79 12.41 -8.63 18.80
CA ARG A 79 12.72 -9.67 17.79
C ARG A 79 12.82 -9.13 16.36
N PHE A 80 12.19 -7.99 16.07
CA PHE A 80 12.17 -7.37 14.75
C PHE A 80 13.20 -6.25 14.58
N HIS A 81 13.88 -5.83 15.65
CA HIS A 81 14.96 -4.81 15.62
C HIS A 81 16.23 -5.26 14.87
N ARG A 82 16.27 -6.48 14.32
CA ARG A 82 17.43 -7.04 13.61
C ARG A 82 17.27 -7.05 12.08
N LEU A 83 16.17 -6.53 11.56
CA LEU A 83 16.13 -6.15 10.14
C LEU A 83 16.93 -4.85 10.03
N PRO A 84 17.99 -4.79 9.20
CA PRO A 84 18.82 -3.60 9.12
C PRO A 84 17.97 -2.37 8.80
N ASP A 85 18.20 -1.27 9.51
CA ASP A 85 17.54 0.00 9.22
C ASP A 85 17.71 0.31 7.73
N ALA A 86 16.58 0.60 7.08
CA ALA A 86 16.49 0.97 5.69
C ALA A 86 17.31 2.26 5.43
N THR A 87 18.61 2.10 5.25
CA THR A 87 19.60 3.15 4.95
C THR A 87 19.62 3.42 3.45
#